data_AF-A0A850S243-F1
#
_entry.id   AF-A0A850S243-F1
#
_cell.length_a   1.000
_cell.length_b   1.000
_cell.length_c   1.000
_cell.angle_alpha   90.00
_cell.angle_beta   90.00
_cell.angle_gamma   90.00
#
_symmetry.space_group_name_H-M   'P 1'
#
loop_
_entity.id
_entity.type
_entity.pdbx_description
1 polymer ?
#
loop_
_entity_poly.entity_id
_entity_poly.type
_entity_poly.pdbx_seq_one_letter_code
_entity_poly.pdbx_strand_id
1 'polypeptide(L)'
;MAEFVSNIRRQVGWFVILGIGAIIFILLMVSLRSDLFAKKFYLSFSPPSATSFYVGQPVKYQGFTVGRIDNMDLQSDGRVRINLRLLERYHPMLHEGAFMQLTREGLIGEQTLEISAGDTDKPVIQSDQMIRYETAASVEQLLQDIKPAVANANTLLRELAELASWLNNPQSDIRQITTRLNAVSQDLTRENVGQLIANLSGALDNLNALTMDMKEQKVAKQLAAALEASSAILTDLRPLSEQIAKDGPESLEHINSLIHHVDKLSKSFDTVAADLSELTPELPGLARESRQAINEMKDILKSVRGSWLVGKQHSDRAGKESIAAPVMEMQP
;
A
#
# COMPACT_ATOMS: atom_id res chain seq x y z
N MET A 1 76.79 69.22 2.95
CA MET A 1 75.46 69.24 3.61
C MET A 1 74.30 69.16 2.62
N ALA A 2 74.26 69.98 1.56
CA ALA A 2 73.15 69.98 0.59
C ALA A 2 72.97 68.67 -0.20
N GLU A 3 74.05 68.00 -0.63
CA GLU A 3 73.95 66.73 -1.35
C GLU A 3 73.42 65.56 -0.50
N PHE A 4 73.75 65.54 0.80
CA PHE A 4 73.30 64.49 1.72
C PHE A 4 71.79 64.55 1.95
N VAL A 5 71.24 65.76 2.10
CA VAL A 5 69.79 65.99 2.26
C VAL A 5 69.02 65.64 0.99
N SER A 6 69.62 65.88 -0.19
CA SER A 6 69.03 65.51 -1.49
C SER A 6 68.89 63.99 -1.66
N ASN A 7 69.93 63.24 -1.30
CA ASN A 7 69.92 61.77 -1.41
C ASN A 7 68.90 61.12 -0.46
N ILE A 8 68.76 61.63 0.77
CA ILE A 8 67.75 61.14 1.72
C ILE A 8 66.33 61.40 1.21
N ARG A 9 66.06 62.59 0.64
CA ARG A 9 64.74 62.92 0.09
C ARG A 9 64.34 61.97 -1.04
N ARG A 10 65.29 61.59 -1.91
CA ARG A 10 65.05 60.62 -2.99
C ARG A 10 64.78 59.21 -2.47
N GLN A 11 65.51 58.77 -1.44
CA GLN A 11 65.31 57.47 -0.80
C GLN A 11 63.94 57.37 -0.10
N VAL A 12 63.53 58.43 0.61
CA VAL A 12 62.21 58.50 1.24
C VAL A 12 61.10 58.52 0.17
N GLY A 13 61.28 59.29 -0.92
CA GLY A 13 60.34 59.30 -2.04
C GLY A 13 60.13 57.91 -2.66
N TRP A 14 61.22 57.17 -2.89
CA TRP A 14 61.14 55.80 -3.39
C TRP A 14 60.44 54.85 -2.42
N PHE A 15 60.73 54.96 -1.12
CA PHE A 15 60.06 54.15 -0.08
C PHE A 15 58.55 54.39 -0.05
N VAL A 16 58.12 55.66 -0.15
CA VAL A 16 56.69 56.02 -0.19
C VAL A 16 56.03 55.47 -1.46
N ILE A 17 56.66 55.61 -2.63
CA ILE A 17 56.12 55.08 -3.90
C ILE A 17 56.00 53.55 -3.84
N LEU A 18 57.01 52.86 -3.29
CA LEU A 18 57.01 51.42 -3.15
C LEU A 18 55.93 50.96 -2.14
N GLY A 19 55.75 51.70 -1.05
CA GLY A 19 54.66 51.47 -0.09
C GLY A 19 53.27 51.62 -0.70
N ILE A 20 53.04 52.68 -1.49
CA ILE A 20 51.78 52.88 -2.23
C ILE A 20 51.58 51.76 -3.25
N GLY A 21 52.63 51.40 -4.00
CA GLY A 21 52.61 50.29 -4.95
C GLY A 21 52.24 48.96 -4.30
N ALA A 22 52.79 48.68 -3.11
CA ALA A 22 52.46 47.48 -2.34
C ALA A 22 50.99 47.47 -1.88
N ILE A 23 50.46 48.61 -1.42
CA ILE A 23 49.05 48.73 -1.04
C ILE A 23 48.13 48.49 -2.25
N ILE A 24 48.42 49.11 -3.40
CA ILE A 24 47.67 48.90 -4.64
C ILE A 24 47.74 47.43 -5.07
N PHE A 25 48.92 46.82 -5.00
CA PHE A 25 49.12 45.41 -5.34
C PHE A 25 48.30 44.49 -4.43
N ILE A 26 48.29 44.73 -3.11
CA ILE A 26 47.49 43.96 -2.15
C ILE A 26 45.99 44.12 -2.44
N LEU A 27 45.51 45.35 -2.66
CA LEU A 27 44.11 45.61 -2.98
C LEU A 27 43.70 44.89 -4.27
N LEU A 28 44.55 44.91 -5.29
CA LEU A 28 44.31 44.21 -6.56
C LEU A 28 44.28 42.69 -6.35
N MET A 29 45.21 42.13 -5.58
CA MET A 29 45.22 40.70 -5.24
C MET A 29 43.95 40.26 -4.50
N VAL A 30 43.49 41.04 -3.53
CA VAL A 30 42.22 40.79 -2.81
C VAL A 30 41.03 40.92 -3.75
N SER A 31 41.04 41.91 -4.62
CA SER A 31 39.95 42.17 -5.56
C SER A 31 39.80 41.05 -6.59
N LEU A 32 40.91 40.51 -7.11
CA LEU A 32 40.89 39.33 -8.00
C LEU A 32 40.40 38.06 -7.31
N ARG A 33 40.62 37.92 -6.00
CA ARG A 33 40.12 36.76 -5.24
C ARG A 33 38.67 36.91 -4.78
N SER A 34 38.14 38.13 -4.80
CA SER A 34 36.76 38.40 -4.41
C SER A 34 35.81 38.12 -5.57
N ASP A 35 34.66 37.51 -5.29
CA ASP A 35 33.58 37.25 -6.27
C ASP A 35 32.93 38.55 -6.84
N LEU A 36 33.52 39.73 -6.56
CA LEU A 36 33.06 41.04 -7.01
C LEU A 36 33.03 41.13 -8.54
N PHE A 37 34.01 40.55 -9.24
CA PHE A 37 34.12 40.54 -10.71
C PHE A 37 33.74 39.22 -11.38
N ALA A 38 33.28 38.22 -10.62
CA ALA A 38 32.81 36.99 -11.22
C ALA A 38 31.63 37.27 -12.16
N LYS A 39 31.55 36.52 -13.28
CA LYS A 39 30.36 36.51 -14.14
C LYS A 39 29.17 35.99 -13.34
N LYS A 40 28.01 36.57 -13.58
CA LYS A 40 26.77 36.27 -12.84
C LYS A 40 25.63 36.15 -13.84
N PHE A 41 24.73 35.24 -13.54
CA PHE A 41 23.44 35.10 -14.22
C PHE A 41 22.32 35.33 -13.22
N TYR A 42 21.13 35.57 -13.74
CA TYR A 42 19.97 35.94 -12.95
C TYR A 42 18.88 34.89 -13.09
N LEU A 43 18.14 34.64 -12.02
CA LEU A 43 16.93 33.83 -12.02
C LEU A 43 15.88 34.56 -11.20
N SER A 44 14.61 34.24 -11.39
CA SER A 44 13.54 34.82 -10.58
C SER A 44 12.59 33.76 -10.04
N PHE A 45 11.96 34.01 -8.90
CA PHE A 45 10.89 33.16 -8.38
C PHE A 45 9.82 34.00 -7.69
N SER A 46 8.63 33.41 -7.52
CA SER A 46 7.48 34.08 -6.92
C SER A 46 6.96 33.28 -5.73
N PRO A 47 7.41 33.58 -4.50
CA PRO A 47 6.87 32.92 -3.31
C PRO A 47 5.48 33.47 -2.95
N PRO A 48 4.67 32.74 -2.16
CA PRO A 48 3.38 33.23 -1.66
C PRO A 48 3.49 34.42 -0.71
N SER A 49 4.63 34.58 -0.02
CA SER A 49 4.89 35.67 0.91
C SER A 49 6.36 36.08 0.88
N ALA A 50 6.64 37.38 1.07
CA ALA A 50 7.99 37.93 1.20
C ALA A 50 8.55 37.88 2.62
N THR A 51 7.76 37.51 3.64
CA THR A 51 8.12 37.69 5.07
C THR A 51 9.44 37.00 5.46
N SER A 52 9.77 35.88 4.83
CA SER A 52 10.96 35.08 5.13
C SER A 52 12.18 35.41 4.25
N PHE A 53 12.09 36.43 3.41
CA PHE A 53 13.12 36.79 2.43
C PHE A 53 13.65 38.20 2.65
N TYR A 54 14.94 38.41 2.41
CA TYR A 54 15.56 39.72 2.50
C TYR A 54 16.66 39.89 1.44
N VAL A 55 16.89 41.13 1.01
CA VAL A 55 17.93 41.45 0.02
C VAL A 55 19.31 41.09 0.59
N GLY A 56 20.12 40.39 -0.20
CA GLY A 56 21.43 39.89 0.22
C GLY A 56 21.42 38.53 0.91
N GLN A 57 20.25 37.93 1.16
CA GLN A 57 20.14 36.57 1.71
C GLN A 57 20.90 35.58 0.81
N PRO A 58 21.74 34.70 1.39
CA PRO A 58 22.49 33.72 0.60
C PRO A 58 21.56 32.67 -0.01
N VAL A 59 21.80 32.37 -1.29
CA VAL A 59 21.23 31.23 -1.99
C VAL A 59 22.25 30.10 -1.95
N LYS A 60 21.85 28.95 -1.42
CA LYS A 60 22.67 27.76 -1.32
C LYS A 60 22.27 26.70 -2.35
N TYR A 61 23.22 25.90 -2.76
CA TYR A 61 23.04 24.66 -3.51
C TYR A 61 23.83 23.58 -2.79
N GLN A 62 23.15 22.53 -2.30
CA GLN A 62 23.78 21.45 -1.52
C GLN A 62 24.66 21.98 -0.36
N GLY A 63 24.17 23.00 0.34
CA GLY A 63 24.90 23.65 1.44
C GLY A 63 25.98 24.67 1.05
N PHE A 64 26.35 24.78 -0.23
CA PHE A 64 27.32 25.78 -0.70
C PHE A 64 26.63 27.05 -1.18
N THR A 65 27.13 28.22 -0.78
CA THR A 65 26.62 29.51 -1.26
C THR A 65 26.95 29.70 -2.74
N VAL A 66 25.92 29.73 -3.59
CA VAL A 66 26.03 29.90 -5.04
C VAL A 66 25.63 31.29 -5.53
N GLY A 67 24.94 32.06 -4.68
CA GLY A 67 24.54 33.42 -5.00
C GLY A 67 23.79 34.10 -3.86
N ARG A 68 23.05 35.15 -4.19
CA ARG A 68 22.27 35.96 -3.23
C ARG A 68 20.99 36.51 -3.86
N ILE A 69 20.01 36.84 -3.03
CA ILE A 69 18.88 37.67 -3.44
C ILE A 69 19.41 39.06 -3.81
N ASP A 70 19.09 39.52 -5.01
CA ASP A 70 19.49 40.83 -5.51
C ASP A 70 18.46 41.92 -5.18
N ASN A 71 17.19 41.65 -5.49
CA ASN A 71 16.08 42.56 -5.19
C ASN A 71 14.77 41.78 -5.02
N MET A 72 13.76 42.49 -4.49
CA MET A 72 12.42 41.96 -4.29
C MET A 72 11.42 43.06 -4.65
N ASP A 73 10.47 42.73 -5.53
CA ASP A 73 9.47 43.68 -6.03
C ASP A 73 8.05 43.12 -5.81
N LEU A 74 7.15 43.96 -5.29
CA LEU A 74 5.72 43.65 -5.26
C LEU A 74 5.10 44.06 -6.59
N GLN A 75 4.62 43.07 -7.35
CA GLN A 75 3.99 43.27 -8.64
C GLN A 75 2.57 43.87 -8.45
N SER A 76 2.04 44.49 -9.51
CA SER A 76 0.73 45.14 -9.49
C SER A 76 -0.45 44.19 -9.24
N ASP A 77 -0.24 42.88 -9.45
CA ASP A 77 -1.21 41.82 -9.19
C ASP A 77 -1.15 41.27 -7.76
N GLY A 78 -0.31 41.86 -6.89
CA GLY A 78 -0.11 41.45 -5.50
C GLY A 78 0.88 40.30 -5.33
N ARG A 79 1.49 39.78 -6.39
CA ARG A 79 2.53 38.74 -6.29
C ARG A 79 3.90 39.35 -6.00
N VAL A 80 4.69 38.66 -5.18
CA VAL A 80 6.08 39.04 -4.92
C VAL A 80 6.97 38.41 -5.97
N ARG A 81 7.81 39.19 -6.64
CA ARG A 81 8.88 38.70 -7.51
C ARG A 81 10.22 38.92 -6.82
N ILE A 82 10.99 37.85 -6.66
CA ILE A 82 12.33 37.90 -6.09
C ILE A 82 13.33 37.57 -7.19
N ASN A 83 14.30 38.45 -7.41
CA ASN A 83 15.38 38.21 -8.38
C ASN A 83 16.64 37.76 -7.64
N LEU A 84 17.25 36.72 -8.18
CA LEU A 84 18.45 36.07 -7.68
C LEU A 84 19.62 36.47 -8.56
N ARG A 85 20.77 36.68 -7.93
CA ARG A 85 22.06 36.83 -8.60
C ARG A 85 22.95 35.65 -8.23
N LEU A 86 23.22 34.79 -9.19
CA LEU A 86 23.97 33.55 -9.04
C LEU A 86 25.31 33.63 -9.79
N LEU A 87 26.32 32.91 -9.31
CA LEU A 87 27.65 32.90 -9.92
C LEU A 87 27.69 31.95 -11.12
N GLU A 88 28.17 32.42 -12.27
CA GLU A 88 28.16 31.69 -13.55
C GLU A 88 28.83 30.31 -13.47
N ARG A 89 29.81 30.15 -12.58
CA ARG A 89 30.51 28.87 -12.36
C ARG A 89 29.58 27.72 -11.94
N TYR A 90 28.41 28.02 -11.36
CA TYR A 90 27.42 27.04 -10.94
C TYR A 90 26.28 26.85 -11.95
N HIS A 91 26.22 27.67 -13.00
CA HIS A 91 25.18 27.62 -14.01
C HIS A 91 25.03 26.22 -14.66
N PRO A 92 26.11 25.50 -15.02
CA PRO A 92 26.00 24.15 -15.61
C PRO A 92 25.41 23.07 -14.68
N MET A 93 25.26 23.35 -13.39
CA MET A 93 24.70 22.41 -12.42
C MET A 93 23.18 22.53 -12.30
N LEU A 94 22.59 23.60 -12.84
CA LEU A 94 21.17 23.91 -12.73
C LEU A 94 20.48 23.64 -14.06
N HIS A 95 19.55 22.69 -14.04
CA HIS A 95 18.82 22.26 -15.23
C HIS A 95 17.35 22.68 -15.14
N GLU A 96 16.64 22.56 -16.26
CA GLU A 96 15.19 22.81 -16.28
C GLU A 96 14.47 21.96 -15.23
N GLY A 97 13.45 22.54 -14.59
CA GLY A 97 12.76 21.92 -13.45
C GLY A 97 13.42 22.19 -12.10
N ALA A 98 14.51 22.95 -12.06
CA ALA A 98 15.03 23.49 -10.80
C ALA A 98 13.96 24.33 -10.09
N PHE A 99 13.94 24.24 -8.77
CA PHE A 99 13.03 24.96 -7.91
C PHE A 99 13.75 25.55 -6.70
N MET A 100 13.16 26.61 -6.15
CA MET A 100 13.59 27.26 -4.92
C MET A 100 12.81 26.70 -3.76
N GLN A 101 13.48 26.44 -2.65
CA GLN A 101 12.83 26.09 -1.39
C GLN A 101 13.50 26.81 -0.22
N LEU A 102 12.71 27.10 0.80
CA LEU A 102 13.23 27.63 2.04
C LEU A 102 13.47 26.48 3.02
N THR A 103 14.74 26.13 3.21
CA THR A 103 15.17 25.04 4.09
C THR A 103 15.58 25.60 5.45
N ARG A 104 15.23 24.93 6.55
CA ARG A 104 15.78 25.24 7.87
C ARG A 104 16.83 24.20 8.23
N GLU A 105 18.04 24.65 8.57
CA GLU A 105 19.10 23.76 9.04
C GLU A 105 18.78 23.32 10.50
N GLY A 106 18.16 22.15 10.66
CA GLY A 106 17.75 21.62 11.97
C GLY A 106 16.44 22.22 12.50
N LEU A 107 16.10 21.93 13.76
CA LEU A 107 14.80 22.32 14.36
C LEU A 107 14.71 23.82 14.69
N ILE A 108 15.83 24.44 15.09
CA ILE A 108 15.90 25.84 15.58
C ILE A 108 16.81 26.70 14.69
N GLY A 109 17.32 26.17 13.58
CA GLY A 109 18.26 26.90 12.72
C GLY A 109 17.62 28.09 11.99
N GLU A 110 18.49 28.92 11.42
CA GLU A 110 18.06 29.96 10.50
C GLU A 110 17.53 29.36 9.20
N GLN A 111 16.53 30.04 8.62
CA GLN A 111 15.99 29.66 7.31
C GLN A 111 16.95 30.11 6.21
N THR A 112 17.40 29.16 5.42
CA THR A 112 18.27 29.41 4.28
C THR A 112 17.53 29.09 2.98
N LEU A 113 17.75 29.94 1.98
CA LEU A 113 17.18 29.74 0.66
C LEU A 113 18.05 28.76 -0.13
N GLU A 114 17.46 27.68 -0.61
CA GLU A 114 18.14 26.62 -1.34
C GLU A 114 17.56 26.46 -2.75
N ILE A 115 18.43 26.24 -3.74
CA ILE A 115 18.06 25.92 -5.11
C ILE A 115 18.36 24.44 -5.39
N SER A 116 17.43 23.75 -6.06
CA SER A 116 17.63 22.36 -6.48
C SER A 116 18.34 22.28 -7.85
N ALA A 117 18.89 21.10 -8.18
CA ALA A 117 19.58 20.87 -9.46
C ALA A 117 18.63 20.84 -10.66
N GLY A 118 17.32 20.63 -10.42
CA GLY A 118 16.36 20.31 -11.47
C GLY A 118 16.54 18.89 -12.03
N ASP A 119 16.08 18.70 -13.26
CA ASP A 119 16.15 17.43 -13.98
C ASP A 119 17.43 17.38 -14.82
N THR A 120 18.38 16.54 -14.43
CA THR A 120 19.69 16.44 -15.09
C THR A 120 19.63 15.91 -16.52
N ASP A 121 18.51 15.32 -16.94
CA ASP A 121 18.30 14.85 -18.31
C ASP A 121 17.81 15.98 -19.24
N LYS A 122 17.48 17.15 -18.69
CA LYS A 122 17.04 18.33 -19.44
C LYS A 122 18.17 19.32 -19.68
N PRO A 123 18.00 20.31 -20.59
CA PRO A 123 18.97 21.36 -20.78
C PRO A 123 19.25 22.18 -19.51
N VAL A 124 20.42 22.83 -19.48
CA VAL A 124 20.78 23.84 -18.49
C VAL A 124 19.75 24.97 -18.53
N ILE A 125 19.37 25.47 -17.35
CA ILE A 125 18.38 26.52 -17.23
C ILE A 125 18.83 27.80 -17.96
N GLN A 126 17.88 28.59 -18.49
CA GLN A 126 18.24 29.85 -19.13
C GLN A 126 18.37 30.98 -18.09
N SER A 127 19.27 31.93 -18.35
CA SER A 127 19.31 33.18 -17.57
C SER A 127 17.98 33.92 -17.72
N ASP A 128 17.60 34.62 -16.65
CA ASP A 128 16.39 35.43 -16.52
C ASP A 128 15.08 34.63 -16.54
N GLN A 129 15.19 33.30 -16.45
CA GLN A 129 14.04 32.41 -16.32
C GLN A 129 13.41 32.50 -14.93
N MET A 130 12.08 32.36 -14.88
CA MET A 130 11.35 32.18 -13.63
C MET A 130 11.30 30.69 -13.26
N ILE A 131 11.76 30.37 -12.05
CA ILE A 131 11.74 29.03 -11.47
C ILE A 131 10.63 28.87 -10.44
N ARG A 132 10.22 27.63 -10.23
CA ARG A 132 9.16 27.29 -9.27
C ARG A 132 9.66 27.51 -7.85
N TYR A 133 8.76 27.97 -6.97
CA TYR A 133 8.98 27.94 -5.52
C TYR A 133 8.19 26.80 -4.90
N GLU A 134 8.84 25.98 -4.09
CA GLU A 134 8.25 24.88 -3.34
C GLU A 134 8.41 25.12 -1.84
N THR A 135 7.30 25.07 -1.11
CA THR A 135 7.31 25.18 0.35
C THR A 135 7.66 23.80 0.91
N ALA A 136 8.73 23.71 1.71
CA ALA A 136 9.01 22.49 2.46
C ALA A 136 7.82 22.14 3.36
N ALA A 137 7.40 20.87 3.39
CA ALA A 137 6.30 20.42 4.23
C ALA A 137 6.61 20.73 5.70
N SER A 138 5.74 21.47 6.38
CA SER A 138 5.93 21.77 7.80
C SER A 138 5.60 20.56 8.67
N VAL A 139 6.13 20.52 9.89
CA VAL A 139 5.79 19.47 10.88
C VAL A 139 4.28 19.47 11.14
N GLU A 140 3.65 20.64 11.16
CA GLU A 140 2.19 20.77 11.32
C GLU A 140 1.44 20.16 10.14
N GLN A 141 1.94 20.30 8.91
CA GLN A 141 1.35 19.69 7.72
C GLN A 141 1.50 18.17 7.76
N LEU A 142 2.68 17.66 8.14
CA LEU A 142 2.90 16.23 8.37
C LEU A 142 1.97 15.67 9.46
N LEU A 143 1.77 16.41 10.56
CA LEU A 143 0.84 16.02 11.62
C LEU A 143 -0.63 16.06 11.15
N GLN A 144 -0.99 17.00 10.27
CA GLN A 144 -2.31 17.03 9.64
C GLN A 144 -2.52 15.83 8.70
N ASP A 145 -1.49 15.44 7.97
CA ASP A 145 -1.53 14.30 7.04
C ASP A 145 -1.54 12.95 7.79
N ILE A 146 -0.94 12.86 8.99
CA ILE A 146 -0.93 11.65 9.82
C ILE A 146 -2.26 11.43 10.55
N LYS A 147 -2.96 12.49 10.96
CA LYS A 147 -4.26 12.40 11.67
C LYS A 147 -5.28 11.47 10.99
N PRO A 148 -5.56 11.58 9.68
CA PRO A 148 -6.50 10.68 9.01
C PRO A 148 -6.00 9.23 8.98
N ALA A 149 -4.68 9.00 8.85
CA ALA A 149 -4.12 7.64 8.91
C ALA A 149 -4.34 6.99 10.28
N VAL A 150 -4.11 7.73 11.37
CA VAL A 150 -4.36 7.25 12.74
C VAL A 150 -5.85 7.04 13.01
N ALA A 151 -6.71 7.95 12.52
CA ALA A 151 -8.15 7.80 12.64
C ALA A 151 -8.69 6.56 11.89
N ASN A 152 -8.16 6.32 10.69
CA ASN A 152 -8.48 5.12 9.91
C ASN A 152 -7.99 3.86 10.62
N ALA A 153 -6.75 3.84 11.11
CA ALA A 153 -6.22 2.71 11.87
C ALA A 153 -7.06 2.40 13.12
N ASN A 154 -7.47 3.41 13.89
CA ASN A 154 -8.35 3.23 15.04
C ASN A 154 -9.72 2.67 14.66
N THR A 155 -10.24 3.04 13.50
CA THR A 155 -11.50 2.50 12.98
C THR A 155 -11.34 1.02 12.64
N LEU A 156 -10.29 0.66 11.91
CA LEU A 156 -9.99 -0.75 11.58
C LEU A 156 -9.79 -1.60 12.84
N LEU A 157 -9.05 -1.10 13.83
CA LEU A 157 -8.83 -1.82 15.08
C LEU A 157 -10.13 -2.06 15.85
N ARG A 158 -11.08 -1.12 15.83
CA ARG A 158 -12.40 -1.30 16.44
C ARG A 158 -13.24 -2.32 15.68
N GLU A 159 -13.32 -2.20 14.36
CA GLU A 159 -14.04 -3.15 13.50
C GLU A 159 -13.50 -4.59 13.67
N LEU A 160 -12.18 -4.75 13.78
CA LEU A 160 -11.54 -6.05 14.05
C LEU A 160 -11.81 -6.55 15.48
N ALA A 161 -11.83 -5.67 16.47
CA ALA A 161 -12.15 -6.05 17.85
C ALA A 161 -13.61 -6.54 17.98
N GLU A 162 -14.54 -5.92 17.24
CA GLU A 162 -15.94 -6.34 17.18
C GLU A 162 -16.07 -7.72 16.51
N LEU A 163 -15.36 -7.96 15.39
CA LEU A 163 -15.29 -9.28 14.76
C LEU A 163 -14.71 -10.33 15.71
N ALA A 164 -13.59 -10.04 16.37
CA ALA A 164 -12.96 -10.96 17.32
C ALA A 164 -13.88 -11.27 18.52
N SER A 165 -14.61 -10.27 19.01
CA SER A 165 -15.60 -10.44 20.07
C SER A 165 -16.76 -11.34 19.62
N TRP A 166 -17.28 -11.13 18.42
CA TRP A 166 -18.33 -11.98 17.85
C TRP A 166 -17.86 -13.43 17.65
N LEU A 167 -16.63 -13.63 17.18
CA LEU A 167 -16.03 -14.97 17.01
C LEU A 167 -15.82 -15.69 18.36
N ASN A 168 -15.39 -14.98 19.40
CA ASN A 168 -15.05 -15.58 20.69
C ASN A 168 -16.23 -15.69 21.69
N ASN A 169 -17.40 -15.16 21.34
CA ASN A 169 -18.58 -15.21 22.22
C ASN A 169 -19.17 -16.64 22.27
N PRO A 170 -19.34 -17.26 23.45
CA PRO A 170 -19.92 -18.60 23.60
C PRO A 170 -21.35 -18.76 23.06
N GLN A 171 -22.10 -17.66 22.97
CA GLN A 171 -23.45 -17.64 22.41
C GLN A 171 -23.49 -17.23 20.92
N SER A 172 -22.34 -17.01 20.30
CA SER A 172 -22.24 -16.58 18.90
C SER A 172 -22.86 -17.58 17.95
N ASP A 173 -23.32 -17.08 16.81
CA ASP A 173 -23.91 -17.90 15.76
C ASP A 173 -22.92 -18.96 15.27
N ILE A 174 -21.62 -18.63 15.19
CA ILE A 174 -20.57 -19.61 14.84
C ILE A 174 -20.52 -20.74 15.87
N ARG A 175 -20.54 -20.44 17.17
CA ARG A 175 -20.50 -21.49 18.19
C ARG A 175 -21.76 -22.37 18.13
N GLN A 176 -22.91 -21.78 17.85
CA GLN A 176 -24.14 -22.54 17.65
C GLN A 176 -24.09 -23.42 16.40
N ILE A 177 -23.51 -22.92 15.29
CA ILE A 177 -23.27 -23.70 14.07
C ILE A 177 -22.35 -24.89 14.39
N THR A 178 -21.24 -24.70 15.12
CA THR A 178 -20.34 -25.82 15.47
C THR A 178 -21.05 -26.87 16.33
N THR A 179 -21.89 -26.44 17.28
CA THR A 179 -22.68 -27.36 18.12
C THR A 179 -23.70 -28.15 17.28
N ARG A 180 -24.39 -27.48 16.34
CA ARG A 180 -25.37 -28.13 15.47
C ARG A 180 -24.74 -29.01 14.39
N LEU A 181 -23.56 -28.66 13.90
CA LEU A 181 -22.77 -29.52 13.02
C LEU A 181 -22.43 -30.84 13.71
N ASN A 182 -22.02 -30.80 14.99
CA ASN A 182 -21.79 -32.01 15.76
C ASN A 182 -23.08 -32.85 15.92
N ALA A 183 -24.24 -32.22 16.11
CA ALA A 183 -25.52 -32.93 16.20
C ALA A 183 -25.91 -33.58 14.85
N VAL A 184 -25.75 -32.88 13.73
CA VAL A 184 -26.00 -33.44 12.39
C VAL A 184 -25.03 -34.58 12.05
N SER A 185 -23.78 -34.47 12.50
CA SER A 185 -22.78 -35.55 12.32
C SER A 185 -23.11 -36.81 13.12
N GLN A 186 -23.84 -36.67 14.24
CA GLN A 186 -24.25 -37.81 15.07
C GLN A 186 -25.56 -38.42 14.59
N ASP A 187 -26.49 -37.60 14.10
CA ASP A 187 -27.80 -38.05 13.64
C ASP A 187 -28.33 -37.16 12.51
N LEU A 188 -28.38 -37.70 11.28
CA LEU A 188 -28.86 -37.00 10.08
C LEU A 188 -30.40 -37.01 10.00
N THR A 189 -31.05 -36.42 10.99
CA THR A 189 -32.51 -36.20 10.95
C THR A 189 -32.87 -34.93 10.19
N ARG A 190 -34.08 -34.92 9.62
CA ARG A 190 -34.66 -33.73 8.96
C ARG A 190 -34.73 -32.53 9.90
N GLU A 191 -34.93 -32.78 11.19
CA GLU A 191 -34.96 -31.75 12.23
C GLU A 191 -33.57 -31.14 12.46
N ASN A 192 -32.53 -31.95 12.67
CA ASN A 192 -31.16 -31.48 12.90
C ASN A 192 -30.63 -30.68 11.70
N VAL A 193 -30.88 -31.17 10.48
CA VAL A 193 -30.49 -30.47 9.24
C VAL A 193 -31.26 -29.16 9.08
N GLY A 194 -32.58 -29.15 9.32
CA GLY A 194 -33.39 -27.94 9.25
C GLY A 194 -32.97 -26.88 10.26
N GLN A 195 -32.66 -27.29 11.49
CA GLN A 195 -32.12 -26.42 12.54
C GLN A 195 -30.74 -25.86 12.17
N LEU A 196 -29.84 -26.66 11.59
CA LEU A 196 -28.53 -26.18 11.16
C LEU A 196 -28.66 -25.13 10.04
N ILE A 197 -29.53 -25.35 9.06
CA ILE A 197 -29.81 -24.40 7.98
C ILE A 197 -30.35 -23.07 8.54
N ALA A 198 -31.31 -23.11 9.48
CA ALA A 198 -31.86 -21.91 10.10
C ALA A 198 -30.79 -21.10 10.84
N ASN A 199 -29.88 -21.77 11.54
CA ASN A 199 -28.76 -21.10 12.24
C ASN A 199 -27.72 -20.54 11.29
N LEU A 200 -27.42 -21.23 10.18
CA LEU A 200 -26.55 -20.71 9.12
C LEU A 200 -27.14 -19.46 8.47
N SER A 201 -28.45 -19.43 8.21
CA SER A 201 -29.13 -18.24 7.70
C SER A 201 -29.05 -17.06 8.67
N GLY A 202 -29.32 -17.30 9.96
CA GLY A 202 -29.21 -16.25 10.98
C GLY A 202 -27.79 -15.70 11.14
N ALA A 203 -26.78 -16.58 11.07
CA ALA A 203 -25.37 -16.17 11.09
C ALA A 203 -25.01 -15.32 9.87
N LEU A 204 -25.51 -15.67 8.69
CA LEU A 204 -25.32 -14.91 7.45
C LEU A 204 -25.94 -13.51 7.55
N ASP A 205 -27.15 -13.39 8.11
CA ASP A 205 -27.82 -12.12 8.28
C ASP A 205 -27.09 -11.20 9.26
N ASN A 206 -26.68 -11.73 10.42
CA ASN A 206 -25.91 -10.99 11.42
C ASN A 206 -24.54 -10.56 10.87
N LEU A 207 -23.89 -11.45 10.13
CA LEU A 207 -22.59 -11.17 9.53
C LEU A 207 -22.69 -10.16 8.37
N ASN A 208 -23.75 -10.20 7.57
CA ASN A 208 -24.03 -9.18 6.56
C ASN A 208 -24.28 -7.80 7.20
N ALA A 209 -25.02 -7.75 8.31
CA ALA A 209 -25.24 -6.52 9.06
C ALA A 209 -23.93 -5.93 9.59
N LEU A 210 -23.04 -6.77 10.15
CA LEU A 210 -21.72 -6.37 10.60
C LEU A 210 -20.83 -5.89 9.44
N THR A 211 -20.91 -6.54 8.28
CA THR A 211 -20.11 -6.20 7.10
C THR A 211 -20.56 -4.88 6.45
N MET A 212 -21.85 -4.54 6.52
CA MET A 212 -22.38 -3.30 5.98
C MET A 212 -21.84 -2.04 6.67
N ASP A 213 -21.49 -2.16 7.96
CA ASP A 213 -20.97 -1.04 8.76
C ASP A 213 -19.43 -0.91 8.66
N MET A 214 -18.75 -1.95 8.17
CA MET A 214 -17.30 -1.97 8.01
C MET A 214 -16.85 -1.38 6.67
N LYS A 215 -15.83 -0.51 6.73
CA LYS A 215 -15.19 0.04 5.50
C LYS A 215 -14.27 -0.96 4.82
N GLU A 216 -13.59 -1.82 5.58
CA GLU A 216 -12.71 -2.89 5.08
C GLU A 216 -13.41 -4.24 5.21
N GLN A 217 -13.98 -4.72 4.10
CA GLN A 217 -14.93 -5.83 4.11
C GLN A 217 -14.29 -7.19 3.79
N LYS A 218 -12.96 -7.28 3.64
CA LYS A 218 -12.32 -8.46 3.05
C LYS A 218 -12.57 -9.73 3.89
N VAL A 219 -12.25 -9.70 5.19
CA VAL A 219 -12.41 -10.85 6.08
C VAL A 219 -13.89 -11.23 6.25
N ALA A 220 -14.74 -10.23 6.45
CA ALA A 220 -16.17 -10.45 6.65
C ALA A 220 -16.85 -11.02 5.38
N LYS A 221 -16.51 -10.53 4.17
CA LYS A 221 -16.99 -11.10 2.90
C LYS A 221 -16.56 -12.54 2.69
N GLN A 222 -15.33 -12.89 3.02
CA GLN A 222 -14.86 -14.27 2.88
C GLN A 222 -15.60 -15.21 3.84
N LEU A 223 -15.90 -14.72 5.05
CA LEU A 223 -16.67 -15.46 6.04
C LEU A 223 -18.15 -15.62 5.62
N ALA A 224 -18.75 -14.57 5.02
CA ALA A 224 -20.07 -14.67 4.38
C ALA A 224 -20.10 -15.73 3.28
N ALA A 225 -19.11 -15.70 2.38
CA ALA A 225 -19.00 -16.65 1.29
C ALA A 225 -18.81 -18.10 1.79
N ALA A 226 -18.08 -18.30 2.89
CA ALA A 226 -17.93 -19.61 3.52
C ALA A 226 -19.26 -20.12 4.13
N LEU A 227 -20.00 -19.25 4.80
CA LEU A 227 -21.31 -19.59 5.36
C LEU A 227 -22.33 -19.88 4.26
N GLU A 228 -22.32 -19.13 3.16
CA GLU A 228 -23.19 -19.34 2.00
C GLU A 228 -22.90 -20.69 1.33
N ALA A 229 -21.62 -21.01 1.11
CA ALA A 229 -21.21 -22.32 0.58
C ALA A 229 -21.64 -23.48 1.51
N SER A 230 -21.56 -23.27 2.83
CA SER A 230 -22.00 -24.26 3.83
C SER A 230 -23.51 -24.48 3.78
N SER A 231 -24.30 -23.41 3.64
CA SER A 231 -25.75 -23.49 3.47
C SER A 231 -26.14 -24.26 2.20
N ALA A 232 -25.43 -23.99 1.10
CA ALA A 232 -25.65 -24.66 -0.18
C ALA A 232 -25.33 -26.16 -0.10
N ILE A 233 -24.24 -26.54 0.60
CA ILE A 233 -23.91 -27.95 0.88
C ILE A 233 -25.08 -28.65 1.59
N LEU A 234 -25.64 -28.06 2.63
CA LEU A 234 -26.73 -28.67 3.39
C LEU A 234 -28.02 -28.80 2.58
N THR A 235 -28.27 -27.84 1.71
CA THR A 235 -29.42 -27.86 0.80
C THR A 235 -29.31 -29.01 -0.20
N ASP A 236 -28.10 -29.25 -0.73
CA ASP A 236 -27.83 -30.31 -1.69
C ASP A 236 -27.67 -31.70 -1.04
N LEU A 237 -27.31 -31.77 0.24
CA LEU A 237 -27.24 -33.03 1.01
C LEU A 237 -28.62 -33.62 1.29
N ARG A 238 -29.65 -32.77 1.44
CA ARG A 238 -31.02 -33.22 1.75
C ARG A 238 -31.64 -34.13 0.68
N PRO A 239 -31.65 -33.78 -0.63
CA PRO A 239 -32.19 -34.67 -1.65
C PRO A 239 -31.36 -35.94 -1.80
N LEU A 240 -30.03 -35.89 -1.58
CA LEU A 240 -29.20 -37.09 -1.64
C LEU A 240 -29.57 -38.11 -0.58
N SER A 241 -29.81 -37.72 0.67
CA SER A 241 -30.23 -38.67 1.70
C SER A 241 -31.58 -39.33 1.38
N GLU A 242 -32.48 -38.62 0.68
CA GLU A 242 -33.81 -39.11 0.30
C GLU A 242 -33.80 -39.93 -1.01
N GLN A 243 -32.89 -39.62 -1.96
CA GLN A 243 -32.88 -40.16 -3.32
C GLN A 243 -31.75 -41.16 -3.62
N ILE A 244 -30.78 -41.38 -2.71
CA ILE A 244 -29.69 -42.37 -2.84
C ILE A 244 -30.21 -43.77 -3.25
N ALA A 245 -31.48 -44.09 -2.97
CA ALA A 245 -32.10 -45.36 -3.27
C ALA A 245 -32.89 -45.45 -4.60
N LYS A 246 -33.12 -44.34 -5.34
CA LYS A 246 -34.10 -44.34 -6.44
C LYS A 246 -33.65 -43.86 -7.83
N ASP A 247 -32.83 -42.81 -7.95
CA ASP A 247 -32.53 -42.22 -9.27
C ASP A 247 -31.06 -41.81 -9.44
N GLY A 248 -30.38 -42.42 -10.42
CA GLY A 248 -28.94 -42.27 -10.64
C GLY A 248 -28.46 -40.98 -11.32
N PRO A 249 -29.14 -40.44 -12.35
CA PRO A 249 -28.69 -39.23 -13.03
C PRO A 249 -28.78 -37.97 -12.15
N GLU A 250 -29.89 -37.78 -11.43
CA GLU A 250 -30.09 -36.63 -10.53
C GLU A 250 -29.10 -36.65 -9.36
N SER A 251 -28.85 -37.83 -8.78
CA SER A 251 -27.88 -37.99 -7.68
C SER A 251 -26.46 -37.56 -8.09
N LEU A 252 -26.05 -37.80 -9.34
CA LEU A 252 -24.74 -37.37 -9.84
C LEU A 252 -24.65 -35.84 -10.00
N GLU A 253 -25.75 -35.18 -10.36
CA GLU A 253 -25.82 -33.73 -10.43
C GLU A 253 -25.68 -33.09 -9.04
N HIS A 254 -26.42 -33.60 -8.05
CA HIS A 254 -26.30 -33.17 -6.66
C HIS A 254 -24.90 -33.41 -6.07
N ILE A 255 -24.27 -34.57 -6.35
CA ILE A 255 -22.89 -34.84 -5.93
C ILE A 255 -21.92 -33.85 -6.58
N ASN A 256 -22.11 -33.49 -7.85
CA ASN A 256 -21.24 -32.54 -8.54
C ASN A 256 -21.41 -31.11 -7.98
N SER A 257 -22.64 -30.71 -7.66
CA SER A 257 -22.94 -29.45 -6.97
C SER A 257 -22.27 -29.40 -5.58
N LEU A 258 -22.37 -30.48 -4.80
CA LEU A 258 -21.69 -30.59 -3.51
C LEU A 258 -20.18 -30.46 -3.62
N ILE A 259 -19.55 -31.14 -4.59
CA ILE A 259 -18.10 -31.01 -4.81
C ILE A 259 -17.72 -29.56 -5.10
N HIS A 260 -18.53 -28.84 -5.88
CA HIS A 260 -18.30 -27.44 -6.19
C HIS A 260 -18.49 -26.53 -4.96
N HIS A 261 -19.52 -26.77 -4.14
CA HIS A 261 -19.73 -26.01 -2.91
C HIS A 261 -18.63 -26.25 -1.87
N VAL A 262 -18.14 -27.49 -1.73
CA VAL A 262 -17.00 -27.83 -0.89
C VAL A 262 -15.70 -27.16 -1.37
N ASP A 263 -15.50 -27.04 -2.70
CA ASP A 263 -14.33 -26.34 -3.25
C ASP A 263 -14.37 -24.83 -2.98
N LYS A 264 -15.56 -24.20 -3.09
CA LYS A 264 -15.77 -22.81 -2.69
C LYS A 264 -15.49 -22.61 -1.20
N LEU A 265 -16.03 -23.49 -0.35
CA LEU A 265 -15.81 -23.44 1.10
C LEU A 265 -14.31 -23.49 1.44
N SER A 266 -13.57 -24.41 0.81
CA SER A 266 -12.11 -24.54 0.99
C SER A 266 -11.37 -23.24 0.66
N LYS A 267 -11.69 -22.60 -0.47
CA LYS A 267 -11.03 -21.36 -0.93
C LYS A 267 -11.29 -20.19 0.01
N SER A 268 -12.52 -20.03 0.49
CA SER A 268 -12.87 -18.97 1.43
C SER A 268 -12.12 -19.15 2.77
N PHE A 269 -12.07 -20.38 3.28
CA PHE A 269 -11.33 -20.70 4.51
C PHE A 269 -9.82 -20.46 4.37
N ASP A 270 -9.21 -20.83 3.24
CA ASP A 270 -7.79 -20.60 3.00
C ASP A 270 -7.43 -19.11 3.01
N THR A 271 -8.32 -18.27 2.47
CA THR A 271 -8.15 -16.82 2.44
C THR A 271 -8.27 -16.22 3.84
N VAL A 272 -9.29 -16.61 4.61
CA VAL A 272 -9.47 -16.17 6.00
C VAL A 272 -8.27 -16.60 6.87
N ALA A 273 -7.78 -17.83 6.70
CA ALA A 273 -6.64 -18.32 7.45
C ALA A 273 -5.34 -17.56 7.11
N ALA A 274 -5.13 -17.19 5.84
CA ALA A 274 -3.99 -16.37 5.43
C ALA A 274 -4.04 -14.96 6.03
N ASP A 275 -5.19 -14.29 5.90
CA ASP A 275 -5.41 -12.93 6.42
C ASP A 275 -5.28 -12.89 7.96
N LEU A 276 -5.74 -13.92 8.67
CA LEU A 276 -5.60 -14.01 10.13
C LEU A 276 -4.19 -14.41 10.58
N SER A 277 -3.48 -15.26 9.81
CA SER A 277 -2.11 -15.67 10.14
C SER A 277 -1.09 -14.53 10.00
N GLU A 278 -1.37 -13.54 9.15
CA GLU A 278 -0.56 -12.33 9.02
C GLU A 278 -0.69 -11.42 10.25
N LEU A 279 -1.81 -11.51 10.97
CA LEU A 279 -2.17 -10.60 12.07
C LEU A 279 -2.02 -11.22 13.47
N THR A 280 -2.18 -12.54 13.61
CA THR A 280 -2.12 -13.21 14.92
C THR A 280 -1.47 -14.61 14.81
N PRO A 281 -0.30 -14.86 15.42
CA PRO A 281 0.40 -16.16 15.33
C PRO A 281 -0.29 -17.35 16.02
N GLU A 282 -1.37 -17.12 16.78
CA GLU A 282 -1.93 -18.07 17.77
C GLU A 282 -3.13 -18.90 17.25
N LEU A 283 -3.55 -18.76 15.98
CA LEU A 283 -4.70 -19.49 15.42
C LEU A 283 -4.40 -20.69 14.47
N PRO A 284 -3.28 -21.45 14.57
CA PRO A 284 -3.01 -22.52 13.61
C PRO A 284 -3.89 -23.77 13.80
N GLY A 285 -4.46 -24.00 14.99
CA GLY A 285 -5.19 -25.23 15.31
C GLY A 285 -6.52 -25.38 14.56
N LEU A 286 -7.42 -24.42 14.72
CA LEU A 286 -8.77 -24.48 14.15
C LEU A 286 -8.77 -24.48 12.62
N ALA A 287 -7.86 -23.71 12.01
CA ALA A 287 -7.69 -23.67 10.56
C ALA A 287 -7.19 -25.02 10.01
N ARG A 288 -6.30 -25.70 10.75
CA ARG A 288 -5.76 -27.01 10.37
C ARG A 288 -6.79 -28.12 10.48
N GLU A 289 -7.57 -28.14 11.57
CA GLU A 289 -8.66 -29.10 11.78
C GLU A 289 -9.77 -28.91 10.74
N SER A 290 -10.17 -27.67 10.46
CA SER A 290 -11.17 -27.35 9.44
C SER A 290 -10.72 -27.78 8.04
N ARG A 291 -9.45 -27.53 7.68
CA ARG A 291 -8.85 -27.99 6.41
C ARG A 291 -8.88 -29.50 6.27
N GLN A 292 -8.55 -30.22 7.34
CA GLN A 292 -8.57 -31.67 7.34
C GLN A 292 -9.99 -32.19 7.08
N ALA A 293 -10.98 -31.66 7.80
CA ALA A 293 -12.39 -32.05 7.62
C ALA A 293 -12.91 -31.77 6.20
N ILE A 294 -12.56 -30.61 5.62
CA ILE A 294 -12.95 -30.25 4.24
C ILE A 294 -12.33 -31.20 3.21
N ASN A 295 -11.06 -31.58 3.39
CA ASN A 295 -10.39 -32.53 2.49
C ASN A 295 -10.99 -33.93 2.58
N GLU A 296 -11.24 -34.42 3.80
CA GLU A 296 -11.91 -35.71 4.02
C GLU A 296 -13.30 -35.73 3.37
N MET A 297 -14.07 -34.65 3.50
CA MET A 297 -15.37 -34.51 2.84
C MET A 297 -15.25 -34.54 1.32
N LYS A 298 -14.24 -33.87 0.74
CA LYS A 298 -13.97 -33.87 -0.71
C LYS A 298 -13.64 -35.27 -1.21
N ASP A 299 -12.88 -36.04 -0.45
CA ASP A 299 -12.48 -37.40 -0.82
C ASP A 299 -13.63 -38.40 -0.70
N ILE A 300 -14.48 -38.27 0.31
CA ILE A 300 -15.73 -39.04 0.43
C ILE A 300 -16.62 -38.78 -0.78
N LEU A 301 -16.87 -37.50 -1.13
CA LEU A 301 -17.73 -37.14 -2.26
C LEU A 301 -17.20 -37.67 -3.60
N LYS A 302 -15.88 -37.59 -3.83
CA LYS A 302 -15.24 -38.18 -5.01
C LYS A 302 -15.36 -39.71 -5.04
N SER A 303 -15.23 -40.35 -3.88
CA SER A 303 -15.34 -41.81 -3.75
C SER A 303 -16.77 -42.29 -4.01
N VAL A 304 -17.77 -41.58 -3.49
CA VAL A 304 -19.20 -41.84 -3.77
C VAL A 304 -19.50 -41.69 -5.26
N ARG A 305 -19.02 -40.59 -5.89
CA ARG A 305 -19.13 -40.38 -7.35
C ARG A 305 -18.48 -41.51 -8.15
N GLY A 306 -17.27 -41.92 -7.75
CA GLY A 306 -16.51 -42.97 -8.43
C GLY A 306 -17.18 -44.34 -8.32
N SER A 307 -17.67 -44.69 -7.13
CA SER A 307 -18.40 -45.94 -6.88
C SER A 307 -19.67 -46.04 -7.74
N TRP A 308 -20.42 -44.95 -7.87
CA TRP A 308 -21.63 -44.89 -8.70
C TRP A 308 -21.35 -45.07 -10.21
N LEU A 309 -20.27 -44.45 -10.71
CA LEU A 309 -19.86 -44.59 -12.12
C LEU A 309 -19.43 -46.02 -12.46
N VAL A 310 -18.75 -46.71 -11.51
CA VAL A 310 -18.31 -48.10 -11.67
C VAL A 310 -19.47 -49.09 -11.53
N GLY A 311 -20.41 -48.83 -10.63
CA GLY A 311 -21.61 -49.66 -10.43
C GLY A 311 -22.49 -49.76 -11.68
N LYS A 312 -22.60 -48.66 -12.45
CA LYS A 312 -23.31 -48.65 -13.76
C LYS A 312 -22.67 -49.63 -14.75
N GLN A 313 -21.34 -49.71 -14.76
CA GLN A 313 -20.57 -50.53 -15.70
C GLN A 313 -20.63 -52.05 -15.40
N HIS A 314 -20.93 -52.44 -14.16
CA HIS A 314 -21.21 -53.84 -13.79
C HIS A 314 -22.67 -54.24 -14.06
N SER A 315 -23.63 -53.31 -13.91
CA SER A 315 -25.05 -53.61 -14.20
C SER A 315 -25.30 -53.89 -15.69
N ASP A 316 -24.60 -53.17 -16.59
CA ASP A 316 -24.70 -53.38 -18.03
C ASP A 316 -24.05 -54.69 -18.53
N ARG A 317 -23.14 -55.30 -17.74
CA ARG A 317 -22.51 -56.59 -18.09
C ARG A 317 -23.29 -57.80 -17.56
N ALA A 318 -23.90 -57.71 -16.38
CA ALA A 318 -24.69 -58.81 -15.81
C ALA A 318 -25.99 -59.11 -16.59
N GLY A 319 -26.51 -58.15 -17.36
CA GLY A 319 -27.70 -58.32 -18.20
C GLY A 319 -27.49 -59.08 -19.52
N LYS A 320 -26.25 -59.48 -19.88
CA LYS A 320 -25.95 -60.16 -21.16
C LYS A 320 -25.51 -61.63 -21.04
N GLU A 321 -25.32 -62.16 -19.84
CA GLU A 321 -24.94 -63.57 -19.61
C GLU A 321 -25.93 -64.28 -18.69
N SER A 322 -27.18 -64.45 -19.13
CA SER A 322 -28.03 -65.53 -18.63
C SER A 322 -29.19 -65.74 -19.60
N ILE A 323 -29.11 -66.82 -20.37
CA ILE A 323 -30.15 -67.82 -20.68
C ILE A 323 -29.54 -68.75 -21.74
N ALA A 324 -29.10 -69.93 -21.31
CA ALA A 324 -29.05 -71.13 -22.14
C ALA A 324 -29.66 -72.28 -21.32
N ALA A 325 -30.79 -72.80 -21.80
CA ALA A 325 -31.57 -73.87 -21.16
C ALA A 325 -30.96 -75.26 -21.44
N PRO A 326 -31.22 -76.28 -20.60
CA PRO A 326 -30.69 -77.62 -20.81
C PRO A 326 -31.49 -78.38 -21.87
N VAL A 327 -30.79 -79.12 -22.73
CA VAL A 327 -31.38 -79.99 -23.77
C VAL A 327 -31.75 -81.33 -23.13
N MET A 328 -33.04 -81.69 -23.14
CA MET A 328 -33.50 -83.06 -22.90
C MET A 328 -33.43 -83.84 -24.22
N GLU A 329 -32.61 -84.88 -24.28
CA GLU A 329 -32.69 -85.92 -25.31
C GLU A 329 -33.73 -86.97 -24.91
N MET A 330 -34.76 -87.14 -25.73
CA MET A 330 -35.58 -88.36 -25.77
C MET A 330 -35.29 -89.07 -27.09
N GLN A 331 -35.01 -90.38 -27.02
CA GLN A 331 -34.99 -91.27 -28.18
C GLN A 331 -36.08 -92.35 -28.04
N PRO A 332 -36.62 -92.85 -29.17
CA PRO A 332 -37.87 -93.60 -29.24
C PRO A 332 -37.80 -95.04 -28.73
#